data_AF-A0AAJ2PDV1-F1
#
_entry.id   AF-A0AAJ2PDV1-F1
#
_cell.length_a   1.000
_cell.length_b   1.000
_cell.length_c   1.000
_cell.angle_alpha   90.00
_cell.angle_beta   90.00
_cell.angle_gamma   90.00
#
_symmetry.space_group_name_H-M   'P 1'
#
loop_
_entity.id
_entity.type
_entity.pdbx_description
1 polymer ?
#
loop_
_entity_poly.entity_id
_entity_poly.type
_entity_poly.pdbx_seq_one_letter_code
_entity_poly.pdbx_strand_id
1 'polypeptide(L)'
;MVSSKILVVTIIITLTIITPYLYKFYIQEFTSIEKYGILFRFRKPYIEALGIKVNHDLSKLFLNKNLSKIYLFIVNESEWQNLTAIGYFDIVNKLTMFYNLNNYTLTLSPKIVEKYEDLTKYKIEENEVGIVFVDPRNSERTEIFVKNNLVFLKYKNKNDFDKVLIKFIISALKLI
;
A
#
# COMPACT_ATOMS: atom_id res chain seq x y z
N MET A 1 -1.38 53.84 -20.67
CA MET A 1 -2.55 52.94 -20.45
C MET A 1 -2.19 51.56 -20.99
N VAL A 2 -2.03 50.56 -20.13
CA VAL A 2 -1.83 49.17 -20.60
C VAL A 2 -3.20 48.66 -21.08
N SER A 3 -3.27 48.19 -22.32
CA SER A 3 -4.50 47.64 -22.88
C SER A 3 -4.97 46.45 -22.03
N SER A 4 -6.25 46.43 -21.65
CA SER A 4 -6.86 45.34 -20.86
C SER A 4 -6.63 43.96 -21.49
N LYS A 5 -6.52 43.91 -22.82
CA LYS A 5 -6.20 42.68 -23.56
C LYS A 5 -4.78 42.16 -23.28
N ILE A 6 -3.80 43.05 -23.14
CA ILE A 6 -2.41 42.69 -22.82
C ILE A 6 -2.35 42.12 -21.41
N LEU A 7 -3.06 42.73 -20.47
CA LEU A 7 -3.09 42.32 -19.07
C LEU A 7 -3.72 40.92 -18.90
N VAL A 8 -4.80 40.61 -19.62
CA VAL A 8 -5.42 39.27 -19.63
C VAL A 8 -4.49 38.21 -20.22
N VAL A 9 -3.82 38.52 -21.34
CA VAL A 9 -2.87 37.59 -21.98
C VAL A 9 -1.69 37.29 -21.05
N THR A 10 -1.14 38.31 -20.38
CA THR A 10 -0.06 38.12 -19.41
C THR A 10 -0.51 37.22 -18.25
N ILE A 11 -1.71 37.43 -17.68
CA ILE A 11 -2.24 36.59 -16.60
C ILE A 11 -2.38 35.13 -17.04
N ILE A 12 -2.91 34.86 -18.23
CA ILE A 12 -3.08 33.50 -18.73
C ILE A 12 -1.73 32.81 -18.92
N ILE A 13 -0.75 33.49 -19.51
CA ILE A 13 0.61 32.94 -19.70
C ILE A 13 1.28 32.67 -18.35
N THR A 14 1.19 33.62 -17.41
CA THR A 14 1.74 33.47 -16.06
C THR A 14 1.09 32.31 -15.32
N LEU A 15 -0.24 32.17 -15.38
CA LEU A 15 -0.94 31.04 -14.76
C LEU A 15 -0.52 29.71 -15.40
N THR A 16 -0.43 29.64 -16.73
CA THR A 16 -0.06 28.41 -17.46
C THR A 16 1.36 27.93 -17.14
N ILE A 17 2.28 28.86 -16.86
CA ILE A 17 3.67 28.53 -16.48
C ILE A 17 3.78 28.20 -14.99
N ILE A 18 3.07 28.92 -14.13
CA ILE A 18 3.17 28.75 -12.66
C ILE A 18 2.39 27.52 -12.18
N THR A 19 1.24 27.18 -12.78
CA THR A 19 0.44 26.02 -12.34
C THR A 19 1.21 24.70 -12.35
N PRO A 20 1.96 24.32 -13.41
CA PRO A 20 2.77 23.11 -13.41
C PRO A 20 3.85 23.10 -12.32
N TYR A 21 4.46 24.25 -12.04
CA TYR A 21 5.48 24.39 -11.01
C TYR A 21 4.90 24.25 -9.60
N LEU A 22 3.78 24.93 -9.32
CA LEU A 22 3.06 24.77 -8.06
C LEU A 22 2.54 23.34 -7.89
N TYR A 23 2.00 22.74 -8.95
CA TYR A 23 1.54 21.34 -8.96
C TYR A 23 2.66 20.36 -8.62
N LYS A 24 3.86 20.53 -9.20
CA LYS A 24 5.02 19.69 -8.92
C LYS A 24 5.52 19.85 -7.47
N PHE A 25 5.48 21.08 -6.93
CA PHE A 25 5.87 21.35 -5.54
C PHE A 25 4.86 20.77 -4.54
N TYR A 26 3.56 20.90 -4.83
CA TYR A 26 2.48 20.39 -3.96
C TYR A 26 2.42 18.86 -3.90
N ILE A 27 2.79 18.16 -4.98
CA ILE A 27 2.76 16.68 -5.03
C ILE A 27 3.89 16.05 -4.20
N GLN A 28 4.99 16.78 -3.97
CA GLN A 28 6.13 16.27 -3.21
C GLN A 28 5.78 15.98 -1.74
N GLU A 29 4.73 16.60 -1.19
CA GLU A 29 4.42 16.55 0.25
C GLU A 29 3.62 15.31 0.69
N PHE A 30 2.96 14.59 -0.22
CA PHE A 30 2.09 13.46 0.17
C PHE A 30 2.74 12.09 -0.01
N THR A 31 4.07 12.01 -0.03
CA THR A 31 4.79 10.73 -0.13
C THR A 31 5.21 10.17 1.23
N SER A 32 4.95 10.88 2.33
CA SER A 32 5.30 10.42 3.67
C SER A 32 4.24 10.73 4.71
N ILE A 33 4.14 9.87 5.74
CA ILE A 33 3.28 10.07 6.92
C ILE A 33 4.13 9.85 8.16
N GLU A 34 4.12 10.80 9.09
CA GLU A 34 4.73 10.63 10.41
C GLU A 34 3.68 10.16 11.42
N LYS A 35 3.92 9.01 12.06
CA LYS A 35 3.06 8.49 13.12
C LYS A 35 3.83 7.54 14.04
N TYR A 36 3.49 7.52 15.32
CA TYR A 36 4.15 6.68 16.33
C TYR A 36 5.67 6.90 16.41
N GLY A 37 6.15 8.12 16.11
CA GLY A 37 7.58 8.43 16.03
C GLY A 37 8.29 7.85 14.80
N ILE A 38 7.54 7.38 13.80
CA ILE A 38 8.07 6.78 12.57
C ILE A 38 7.67 7.62 11.37
N LEU A 39 8.65 7.96 10.53
CA LEU A 39 8.42 8.55 9.22
C LEU A 39 8.23 7.45 8.16
N PHE A 40 6.99 7.10 7.86
CA PHE A 40 6.66 6.15 6.80
C PHE A 40 6.76 6.83 5.43
N ARG A 41 7.80 6.49 4.66
CA ARG A 41 7.96 6.97 3.27
C ARG A 41 7.41 5.97 2.26
N PHE A 42 6.67 6.47 1.28
CA PHE A 42 6.04 5.70 0.20
C PHE A 42 6.66 6.04 -1.15
N ARG A 43 6.60 5.08 -2.08
CA ARG A 43 7.14 5.24 -3.44
C ARG A 43 6.28 6.15 -4.34
N LYS A 44 5.04 6.39 -3.95
CA LYS A 44 4.06 7.25 -4.63
C LYS A 44 3.24 8.05 -3.61
N PRO A 45 2.58 9.14 -4.03
CA PRO A 45 1.69 9.90 -3.16
C PRO A 45 0.61 9.02 -2.54
N TYR A 46 0.46 9.04 -1.21
CA TYR A 46 -0.50 8.19 -0.52
C TYR A 46 -1.96 8.60 -0.78
N ILE A 47 -2.21 9.84 -1.17
CA ILE A 47 -3.55 10.33 -1.53
C ILE A 47 -4.17 9.46 -2.62
N GLU A 48 -3.38 9.06 -3.62
CA GLU A 48 -3.85 8.21 -4.72
C GLU A 48 -4.31 6.82 -4.26
N ALA A 49 -3.82 6.36 -3.11
CA ALA A 49 -4.17 5.08 -2.52
C ALA A 49 -5.45 5.15 -1.67
N LEU A 50 -5.85 6.33 -1.19
CA LEU A 50 -6.96 6.48 -0.23
C LEU A 50 -8.29 5.94 -0.75
N GLY A 51 -8.54 6.07 -2.06
CA GLY A 51 -9.77 5.61 -2.72
C GLY A 51 -9.88 4.09 -2.90
N ILE A 52 -8.85 3.30 -2.57
CA ILE A 52 -8.92 1.84 -2.66
C ILE A 52 -9.83 1.30 -1.58
N LYS A 53 -10.77 0.43 -1.99
CA LYS A 53 -11.72 -0.22 -1.10
C LYS A 53 -11.01 -1.25 -0.21
N VAL A 54 -11.34 -1.25 1.07
CA VAL A 54 -10.89 -2.25 2.05
C VAL A 54 -12.14 -2.88 2.67
N ASN A 55 -12.32 -4.19 2.48
CA ASN A 55 -13.54 -4.88 2.90
C ASN A 55 -13.55 -5.26 4.40
N HIS A 56 -12.46 -5.04 5.14
CA HIS A 56 -12.34 -5.31 6.56
C HIS A 56 -11.42 -4.30 7.27
N ASP A 57 -11.62 -4.12 8.57
CA ASP A 57 -10.74 -3.29 9.41
C ASP A 57 -9.41 -4.02 9.67
N LEU A 58 -8.41 -3.73 8.83
CA LEU A 58 -7.08 -4.32 8.94
C LEU A 58 -6.40 -3.98 10.27
N SER A 59 -6.69 -2.82 10.87
CA SER A 59 -6.03 -2.40 12.10
C SER A 59 -6.29 -3.37 13.26
N LYS A 60 -7.45 -4.04 13.27
CA LYS A 60 -7.76 -5.09 14.27
C LYS A 60 -6.88 -6.32 14.14
N LEU A 61 -6.41 -6.63 12.93
CA LEU A 61 -5.52 -7.77 12.68
C LEU A 61 -4.08 -7.43 13.03
N PHE A 62 -3.59 -6.27 12.57
CA PHE A 62 -2.18 -5.90 12.67
C PHE A 62 -1.81 -5.13 13.95
N LEU A 63 -2.76 -4.49 14.63
CA LEU A 63 -2.50 -3.85 15.93
C LEU A 63 -2.85 -4.78 17.11
N ASN A 64 -3.12 -6.06 16.84
CA ASN A 64 -3.36 -7.07 17.86
C ASN A 64 -2.04 -7.42 18.56
N LYS A 65 -1.95 -7.19 19.88
CA LYS A 65 -0.77 -7.52 20.69
C LYS A 65 -0.43 -9.01 20.73
N ASN A 66 -1.42 -9.87 20.47
CA ASN A 66 -1.24 -11.31 20.45
C ASN A 66 -0.78 -11.82 19.07
N LEU A 67 -0.72 -10.96 18.05
CA LEU A 67 -0.26 -11.34 16.72
C LEU A 67 1.20 -11.82 16.81
N SER A 68 1.41 -13.11 16.53
CA SER A 68 2.71 -13.75 16.69
C SER A 68 3.46 -13.91 15.36
N LYS A 69 2.72 -14.04 14.26
CA LYS A 69 3.31 -14.32 12.95
C LYS A 69 2.53 -13.72 11.78
N ILE A 70 3.27 -13.24 10.78
CA ILE A 70 2.72 -12.90 9.47
C ILE A 70 3.40 -13.77 8.40
N TYR A 71 2.59 -14.46 7.61
CA TYR A 71 3.05 -15.18 6.42
C TYR A 71 3.00 -14.28 5.19
N LEU A 72 4.07 -14.28 4.40
CA LEU A 72 4.15 -13.62 3.10
C LEU A 72 4.03 -14.69 2.01
N PHE A 73 2.85 -14.81 1.41
CA PHE A 73 2.55 -15.88 0.46
C PHE A 73 3.05 -15.57 -0.97
N ILE A 74 4.13 -16.23 -1.36
CA ILE A 74 4.72 -16.11 -2.70
C ILE A 74 4.09 -17.20 -3.58
N VAL A 75 3.37 -16.79 -4.62
CA VAL A 75 2.71 -17.72 -5.55
C VAL A 75 3.61 -17.95 -6.77
N ASN A 76 4.04 -19.19 -7.00
CA ASN A 76 4.99 -19.53 -8.07
C ASN A 76 4.44 -19.28 -9.48
N GLU A 77 3.15 -19.50 -9.73
CA GLU A 77 2.57 -19.25 -11.05
C GLU A 77 2.48 -17.76 -11.45
N SER A 78 2.76 -16.84 -10.52
CA SER A 78 2.72 -15.40 -10.77
C SER A 78 3.81 -14.95 -11.74
N GLU A 79 3.43 -14.19 -12.77
CA GLU A 79 4.40 -13.52 -13.66
C GLU A 79 4.95 -12.22 -13.04
N TRP A 80 4.37 -11.80 -11.92
CA TRP A 80 4.65 -10.54 -11.24
C TRP A 80 5.54 -10.73 -10.01
N GLN A 81 6.20 -11.88 -9.88
CA GLN A 81 7.07 -12.23 -8.73
C GLN A 81 8.06 -11.13 -8.35
N ASN A 82 8.75 -10.53 -9.32
CA ASN A 82 9.70 -9.44 -9.05
C ASN A 82 9.03 -8.23 -8.41
N LEU A 83 7.84 -7.85 -8.89
CA LEU A 83 7.10 -6.72 -8.33
C LEU A 83 6.58 -7.06 -6.93
N THR A 84 6.03 -8.27 -6.77
CA THR A 84 5.55 -8.83 -5.50
C THR A 84 6.68 -8.89 -4.46
N ALA A 85 7.89 -9.28 -4.85
CA ALA A 85 9.07 -9.31 -3.96
C ALA A 85 9.43 -7.91 -3.46
N ILE A 86 9.39 -6.88 -4.33
CA ILE A 86 9.58 -5.48 -3.93
C ILE A 86 8.48 -5.04 -2.95
N GLY A 87 7.23 -5.44 -3.20
CA GLY A 87 6.12 -5.16 -2.29
C GLY A 87 6.32 -5.80 -0.92
N TYR A 88 6.73 -7.07 -0.88
CA TYR A 88 7.01 -7.76 0.38
C TYR A 88 8.19 -7.15 1.14
N PHE A 89 9.26 -6.75 0.45
CA PHE A 89 10.34 -6.01 1.09
C PHE A 89 9.83 -4.73 1.76
N ASP A 90 8.97 -3.97 1.08
CA ASP A 90 8.41 -2.73 1.63
C ASP A 90 7.49 -2.97 2.85
N ILE A 91 6.68 -4.03 2.78
CA ILE A 91 5.84 -4.48 3.91
C ILE A 91 6.71 -4.88 5.09
N VAL A 92 7.70 -5.75 4.87
CA VAL A 92 8.59 -6.25 5.91
C VAL A 92 9.28 -5.10 6.62
N ASN A 93 9.87 -4.17 5.86
CA ASN A 93 10.58 -3.04 6.42
C ASN A 93 9.65 -2.17 7.30
N LYS A 94 8.51 -1.74 6.76
CA LYS A 94 7.59 -0.83 7.46
C LYS A 94 6.92 -1.47 8.67
N LEU A 95 6.50 -2.73 8.56
CA LEU A 95 5.95 -3.45 9.70
C LEU A 95 7.03 -3.64 10.76
N THR A 96 8.22 -4.14 10.40
CA THR A 96 9.31 -4.35 11.36
C THR A 96 9.65 -3.07 12.13
N MET A 97 9.76 -1.92 11.46
CA MET A 97 9.96 -0.63 12.12
C MET A 97 8.86 -0.34 13.16
N PHE A 98 7.60 -0.56 12.80
CA PHE A 98 6.47 -0.37 13.71
C PHE A 98 6.50 -1.32 14.91
N TYR A 99 6.61 -2.63 14.69
CA TYR A 99 6.56 -3.63 15.78
C TYR A 99 7.75 -3.49 16.73
N ASN A 100 8.96 -3.20 16.20
CA ASN A 100 10.15 -2.99 17.03
C ASN A 100 10.00 -1.77 17.95
N LEU A 101 9.51 -0.63 17.44
CA LEU A 101 9.32 0.57 18.26
C LEU A 101 8.20 0.43 19.30
N ASN A 102 7.24 -0.46 19.06
CA ASN A 102 6.15 -0.76 20.00
C ASN A 102 6.45 -1.95 20.92
N ASN A 103 7.66 -2.53 20.87
CA ASN A 103 8.09 -3.71 21.64
C ASN A 103 7.17 -4.93 21.46
N TYR A 104 6.67 -5.14 20.24
CA TYR A 104 5.87 -6.31 19.90
C TYR A 104 6.76 -7.40 19.30
N THR A 105 6.64 -8.63 19.80
CA THR A 105 7.36 -9.77 19.23
C THR A 105 6.58 -10.32 18.05
N LEU A 106 7.12 -10.15 16.84
CA LEU A 106 6.50 -10.60 15.61
C LEU A 106 7.49 -11.36 14.74
N THR A 107 7.05 -12.49 14.19
CA THR A 107 7.79 -13.22 13.16
C THR A 107 7.20 -12.97 11.77
N LEU A 108 8.01 -12.53 10.82
CA LEU A 108 7.65 -12.43 9.40
C LEU A 108 8.26 -13.63 8.67
N SER A 109 7.43 -14.44 7.99
CA SER A 109 7.91 -15.67 7.33
C SER A 109 7.41 -15.77 5.90
N PRO A 110 8.30 -15.95 4.89
CA PRO A 110 7.87 -16.25 3.54
C PRO A 110 7.27 -17.65 3.47
N LYS A 111 6.27 -17.82 2.60
CA LYS A 111 5.66 -19.12 2.34
C LYS A 111 5.35 -19.25 0.86
N ILE A 112 5.95 -20.26 0.22
CA ILE A 112 5.78 -20.48 -1.21
C ILE A 112 4.58 -21.41 -1.43
N VAL A 113 3.73 -21.06 -2.39
CA VAL A 113 2.60 -21.88 -2.85
C VAL A 113 2.64 -21.96 -4.37
N GLU A 114 2.20 -23.07 -4.94
CA GLU A 114 2.23 -23.24 -6.39
C GLU A 114 1.18 -22.37 -7.06
N LYS A 115 -0.06 -22.40 -6.54
CA LYS A 115 -1.20 -21.70 -7.13
C LYS A 115 -2.05 -20.96 -6.11
N TYR A 116 -2.86 -20.01 -6.58
CA TYR A 116 -3.78 -19.27 -5.72
C TYR A 116 -4.82 -20.17 -5.02
N GLU A 117 -5.27 -21.26 -5.66
CA GLU A 117 -6.23 -22.19 -5.07
C GLU A 117 -5.66 -22.89 -3.82
N ASP A 118 -4.34 -23.08 -3.76
CA ASP A 118 -3.67 -23.73 -2.63
C ASP A 118 -3.73 -22.87 -1.36
N LEU A 119 -3.95 -21.56 -1.47
CA LEU A 119 -4.13 -20.66 -0.32
C LEU A 119 -5.30 -21.10 0.57
N THR A 120 -6.33 -21.71 -0.02
CA THR A 120 -7.51 -22.20 0.72
C THR A 120 -7.21 -23.41 1.61
N LYS A 121 -6.12 -24.13 1.33
CA LYS A 121 -5.68 -25.30 2.09
C LYS A 121 -4.95 -24.91 3.38
N TYR A 122 -4.49 -23.67 3.50
CA TYR A 122 -3.79 -23.19 4.67
C TYR A 122 -4.76 -22.75 5.76
N LYS A 123 -4.61 -23.36 6.93
CA LYS A 123 -5.23 -22.88 8.17
C LYS A 123 -4.28 -21.86 8.79
N ILE A 124 -4.71 -20.61 8.85
CA ILE A 124 -4.04 -19.55 9.59
C ILE A 124 -4.68 -19.50 10.96
N GLU A 125 -3.86 -19.55 12.01
CA GLU A 125 -4.33 -19.48 13.40
C GLU A 125 -4.90 -18.09 13.72
N GLU A 126 -5.65 -17.98 14.82
CA GLU A 126 -6.31 -16.71 15.21
C GLU A 126 -5.32 -15.56 15.47
N ASN A 127 -4.12 -15.92 15.93
CA ASN A 127 -3.02 -15.01 16.23
C ASN A 127 -1.98 -14.91 15.09
N GLU A 128 -2.34 -15.37 13.89
CA GLU A 128 -1.51 -15.31 12.70
C GLU A 128 -2.26 -14.60 11.58
N VAL A 129 -1.52 -13.98 10.65
CA VAL A 129 -2.08 -13.32 9.47
C VAL A 129 -1.28 -13.73 8.24
N GLY A 130 -1.94 -13.89 7.10
CA GLY A 130 -1.27 -14.09 5.82
C GLY A 130 -1.47 -12.90 4.90
N ILE A 131 -0.46 -12.54 4.13
CA ILE A 131 -0.54 -11.47 3.12
C ILE A 131 -0.20 -12.06 1.77
N VAL A 132 -1.09 -11.85 0.80
CA VAL A 132 -0.92 -12.32 -0.58
C VAL A 132 -1.18 -11.20 -1.58
N PHE A 133 -0.27 -11.04 -2.53
CA PHE A 133 -0.51 -10.22 -3.72
C PHE A 133 -1.24 -11.03 -4.78
N VAL A 134 -2.35 -10.49 -5.30
CA VAL A 134 -3.13 -11.15 -6.35
C VAL A 134 -2.86 -10.48 -7.68
N ASP A 135 -2.29 -11.25 -8.60
CA ASP A 135 -1.91 -10.82 -9.94
C ASP A 135 -3.09 -10.24 -10.74
N PRO A 136 -2.83 -9.33 -11.70
CA PRO A 136 -3.86 -8.78 -12.58
C PRO A 136 -4.66 -9.81 -13.36
N ARG A 137 -4.06 -10.95 -13.71
CA ARG A 137 -4.73 -12.06 -14.42
C ARG A 137 -5.87 -12.67 -13.59
N ASN A 138 -5.76 -12.59 -12.26
CA ASN A 138 -6.70 -13.15 -11.31
C ASN A 138 -7.49 -12.05 -10.56
N SER A 139 -7.42 -10.80 -11.05
CA SER A 139 -7.99 -9.66 -10.35
C SER A 139 -8.57 -8.59 -11.27
N GLU A 140 -9.90 -8.53 -11.33
CA GLU A 140 -10.64 -7.51 -12.08
C GLU A 140 -10.74 -6.15 -11.35
N ARG A 141 -10.35 -6.09 -10.07
CA ARG A 141 -10.58 -4.96 -9.15
C ARG A 141 -9.31 -4.64 -8.37
N THR A 142 -9.10 -3.36 -8.07
CA THR A 142 -8.04 -2.92 -7.14
C THR A 142 -8.70 -2.71 -5.79
N GLU A 143 -8.49 -3.65 -4.87
CA GLU A 143 -9.14 -3.69 -3.56
C GLU A 143 -8.29 -4.49 -2.57
N ILE A 144 -8.60 -4.32 -1.29
CA ILE A 144 -8.06 -5.16 -0.23
C ILE A 144 -9.20 -5.95 0.40
N PHE A 145 -9.03 -7.27 0.40
CA PHE A 145 -10.03 -8.20 0.90
C PHE A 145 -9.41 -9.09 1.97
N VAL A 146 -10.17 -9.41 3.01
CA VAL A 146 -9.74 -10.33 4.07
C VAL A 146 -10.68 -11.52 4.11
N LYS A 147 -10.11 -12.73 4.18
CA LYS A 147 -10.84 -13.97 4.41
C LYS A 147 -9.96 -14.93 5.20
N ASN A 148 -10.46 -15.48 6.30
CA ASN A 148 -9.74 -16.45 7.13
C ASN A 148 -8.32 -15.98 7.52
N ASN A 149 -8.19 -14.73 8.01
CA ASN A 149 -6.91 -14.08 8.32
C ASN A 149 -5.90 -13.97 7.15
N LEU A 150 -6.33 -14.27 5.92
CA LEU A 150 -5.59 -13.94 4.69
C LEU A 150 -6.02 -12.58 4.17
N VAL A 151 -5.06 -11.68 3.98
CA VAL A 151 -5.20 -10.36 3.38
C VAL A 151 -4.77 -10.44 1.92
N PHE A 152 -5.74 -10.31 1.02
CA PHE A 152 -5.56 -10.31 -0.41
C PHE A 152 -5.39 -8.87 -0.90
N LEU A 153 -4.20 -8.56 -1.41
CA LEU A 153 -3.85 -7.29 -2.04
C LEU A 153 -4.05 -7.42 -3.55
N LYS A 154 -5.26 -7.06 -4.01
CA LYS A 154 -5.67 -7.19 -5.40
C LYS A 154 -5.37 -5.92 -6.19
N TYR A 155 -4.77 -6.07 -7.37
CA TYR A 155 -4.43 -4.93 -8.24
C TYR A 155 -4.66 -5.28 -9.72
N LYS A 156 -5.18 -4.33 -10.50
CA LYS A 156 -5.47 -4.54 -11.93
C LYS A 156 -4.27 -4.36 -12.85
N ASN A 157 -3.24 -3.65 -12.40
CA ASN A 157 -2.08 -3.27 -13.21
C ASN A 157 -0.92 -2.82 -12.33
N LYS A 158 0.25 -2.61 -12.93
CA LYS A 158 1.47 -2.17 -12.24
C LYS A 158 1.30 -0.84 -11.49
N ASN A 159 0.49 0.08 -11.97
CA ASN A 159 0.29 1.36 -11.29
C ASN A 159 -0.50 1.19 -10.00
N ASP A 160 -1.52 0.34 -10.04
CA ASP A 160 -2.40 0.02 -8.91
C ASP A 160 -1.71 -0.84 -7.85
N PHE A 161 -0.65 -1.57 -8.21
CA PHE A 161 0.18 -2.32 -7.26
C PHE A 161 0.71 -1.43 -6.12
N ASP A 162 1.33 -0.30 -6.46
CA ASP A 162 1.87 0.60 -5.43
C ASP A 162 0.74 1.19 -4.58
N LYS A 163 -0.40 1.52 -5.20
CA LYS A 163 -1.54 2.08 -4.48
C LYS A 163 -2.11 1.06 -3.49
N VAL A 164 -2.26 -0.21 -3.87
CA VAL A 164 -2.78 -1.24 -2.95
C VAL A 164 -1.82 -1.51 -1.80
N LEU A 165 -0.51 -1.52 -2.07
CA LEU A 165 0.53 -1.62 -1.05
C LEU A 165 0.46 -0.45 -0.05
N ILE A 166 0.39 0.79 -0.54
CA ILE A 166 0.31 1.99 0.31
C ILE A 166 -0.98 1.96 1.13
N LYS A 167 -2.13 1.67 0.50
CA LYS A 167 -3.42 1.57 1.22
C LYS A 167 -3.37 0.49 2.29
N PHE A 168 -2.75 -0.65 1.99
CA PHE A 168 -2.57 -1.74 2.94
C PHE A 168 -1.83 -1.27 4.18
N ILE A 169 -0.65 -0.66 4.04
CA ILE A 169 0.14 -0.17 5.17
C ILE A 169 -0.64 0.87 5.97
N ILE A 170 -1.25 1.85 5.30
CA ILE A 170 -2.03 2.91 5.96
C ILE A 170 -3.18 2.31 6.78
N SER A 171 -3.88 1.32 6.23
CA SER A 171 -5.03 0.72 6.88
C SER A 171 -4.62 -0.26 7.99
N ALA A 172 -3.57 -1.05 7.77
CA ALA A 172 -3.03 -2.02 8.73
C ALA A 172 -2.47 -1.33 9.99
N LEU A 173 -1.73 -0.23 9.80
CA LEU A 173 -1.12 0.52 10.91
C LEU A 173 -1.97 1.72 11.35
N LYS A 174 -3.17 1.87 10.79
CA LYS A 174 -4.08 3.00 11.04
C LYS A 174 -3.34 4.34 10.97
N LEU A 175 -2.63 4.60 9.87
CA LEU A 175 -1.78 5.80 9.73
C LEU A 175 -2.59 7.08 9.56
N ILE A 176 -3.76 6.99 8.93
CA ILE A 176 -4.75 8.06 8.78
C ILE A 176 -6.06 7.52 9.34
#